data_AF-A0A7L4FZY9-F1
#
_entry.id   AF-A0A7L4FZY9-F1
#
_cell.length_a   1.000
_cell.length_b   1.000
_cell.length_c   1.000
_cell.angle_alpha   90.00
_cell.angle_beta   90.00
_cell.angle_gamma   90.00
#
_symmetry.space_group_name_H-M   'P 1'
#
loop_
_entity.id
_entity.type
_entity.pdbx_description
1 polymer ?
#
loop_
_entity_poly.entity_id
_entity_poly.type
_entity_poly.pdbx_seq_one_letter_code
_entity_poly.pdbx_strand_id
1 'polypeptide(L)'
;MGGSESRKVSFGLDEREQVRVLQGIRLSEDVVNRMKESPQSKRDNQRSPRSPSGTAPFSPAAAGEPRSPTGRQNIISTLLITFFLSVCLWGSHRYEQEHALVQEELLRLAKREREAASEALNMALQWERNNIKEERQRAAQL
;
A
#
# COMPACT_ATOMS: atom_id res chain seq x y z
N MET A 1 -13.97 33.06 -29.48
CA MET A 1 -12.62 33.66 -29.41
C MET A 1 -11.80 32.86 -28.41
N GLY A 2 -10.94 31.96 -28.88
CA GLY A 2 -10.05 31.17 -28.02
C GLY A 2 -8.68 31.16 -28.67
N GLY A 3 -7.93 32.23 -28.43
CA GLY A 3 -6.63 32.44 -29.06
C GLY A 3 -5.65 31.36 -28.61
N SER A 4 -5.02 30.69 -29.57
CA SER A 4 -3.85 29.84 -29.38
C SER A 4 -2.65 30.72 -29.04
N GLU A 5 -2.63 31.26 -27.82
CA GLU A 5 -1.52 32.04 -27.30
C GLU A 5 -0.58 31.11 -26.52
N SER A 6 0.69 31.08 -26.92
CA SER A 6 1.74 30.33 -26.22
C SER A 6 2.01 30.97 -24.87
N ARG A 7 1.57 30.33 -23.78
CA ARG A 7 1.83 30.78 -22.41
C ARG A 7 3.17 30.22 -21.93
N LYS A 8 4.02 31.09 -21.39
CA LYS A 8 5.26 30.68 -20.71
C LYS A 8 4.94 30.28 -19.27
N VAL A 9 5.54 29.18 -18.81
CA VAL A 9 5.48 28.70 -17.42
C VAL A 9 6.90 28.42 -16.92
N SER A 10 7.12 28.60 -15.62
CA SER A 10 8.39 28.32 -14.94
C SER A 10 8.22 27.17 -13.96
N PHE A 11 9.26 26.35 -13.78
CA PHE A 11 9.30 25.26 -12.81
C PHE A 11 10.01 25.71 -11.53
N GLY A 12 9.43 25.40 -10.37
CA GLY A 12 10.07 25.62 -9.07
C GLY A 12 11.09 24.54 -8.74
N LEU A 13 12.09 24.89 -7.93
CA LEU A 13 13.06 23.95 -7.35
C LEU A 13 12.57 23.46 -5.99
N ASP A 14 12.98 22.24 -5.63
CA ASP A 14 12.77 21.67 -4.30
C ASP A 14 13.90 22.05 -3.32
N GLU A 15 13.88 21.48 -2.12
CA GLU A 15 14.90 21.67 -1.07
C GLU A 15 16.32 21.24 -1.48
N ARG A 16 16.45 20.46 -2.56
CA ARG A 16 17.72 19.97 -3.10
C ARG A 16 18.14 20.74 -4.35
N GLU A 17 17.49 21.88 -4.61
CA GLU A 17 17.72 22.71 -5.79
C GLU A 17 17.44 21.97 -7.12
N GLN A 18 16.52 21.00 -7.12
CA GLN A 18 16.16 20.19 -8.29
C GLN A 18 14.70 20.39 -8.71
N VAL A 19 14.44 20.27 -10.01
CA VAL A 19 13.08 20.23 -10.55
C VAL A 19 12.50 18.83 -10.37
N ARG A 20 11.39 18.70 -9.65
CA ARG A 20 10.63 17.45 -9.54
C ARG A 20 9.35 17.51 -10.37
N VAL A 21 9.11 16.47 -11.16
CA VAL A 21 7.89 16.33 -11.94
C VAL A 21 6.88 15.49 -11.16
N LEU A 22 5.71 16.08 -10.87
CA LEU A 22 4.59 15.40 -10.23
C LEU A 22 3.48 15.15 -11.26
N GLN A 23 2.93 13.94 -11.28
CA GLN A 23 1.81 13.61 -12.16
C GLN A 23 0.50 14.08 -11.52
N GLY A 24 -0.24 14.94 -12.24
CA GLY A 24 -1.53 15.44 -11.80
C GLY A 24 -2.66 15.08 -12.76
N ILE A 25 -3.90 15.18 -12.27
CA ILE A 25 -5.11 15.04 -13.10
C ILE A 25 -5.59 16.44 -13.48
N ARG A 26 -5.75 16.68 -14.79
CA ARG A 26 -6.33 17.94 -15.28
C ARG A 26 -7.84 17.93 -15.05
N LEU A 27 -8.33 18.89 -14.27
CA LEU A 27 -9.76 19.10 -14.07
C LEU A 27 -10.40 19.74 -15.31
N SER A 28 -11.69 19.47 -15.51
CA SER A 28 -12.47 20.17 -16.53
C SER A 28 -12.73 21.62 -16.10
N GLU A 29 -12.93 22.48 -17.10
CA GLU A 29 -13.22 23.90 -16.87
C GLU A 29 -14.41 24.09 -15.93
N ASP A 30 -15.47 23.29 -16.08
CA ASP A 30 -16.66 23.34 -15.23
C ASP A 30 -16.35 23.03 -13.75
N VAL A 31 -15.49 22.04 -13.49
CA VAL A 31 -15.09 21.69 -12.12
C VAL A 31 -14.27 22.83 -11.52
N VAL A 32 -13.34 23.39 -12.30
CA VAL A 32 -12.51 24.53 -11.89
C VAL A 32 -13.37 25.76 -11.59
N ASN A 33 -14.36 26.07 -12.43
CA ASN A 33 -15.28 27.19 -12.25
C ASN A 33 -16.12 27.03 -10.99
N ARG A 34 -16.74 25.86 -10.77
CA ARG A 34 -17.47 25.58 -9.53
C ARG A 34 -16.61 25.64 -8.28
N MET A 35 -15.33 25.25 -8.36
CA MET A 35 -14.40 25.34 -7.21
C MET A 35 -13.96 26.78 -6.94
N LYS A 36 -13.82 27.60 -7.99
CA LYS A 36 -13.59 29.03 -7.88
C LYS A 36 -14.80 29.76 -7.31
N GLU A 37 -16.00 29.32 -7.67
CA GLU A 37 -17.28 29.74 -7.11
C GLU A 37 -17.43 29.17 -5.68
N SER A 38 -16.72 29.76 -4.72
CA SER A 38 -16.97 29.50 -3.29
C SER A 38 -18.45 29.82 -2.97
N PRO A 39 -19.06 29.23 -1.92
CA PRO A 39 -20.51 29.18 -1.71
C PRO A 39 -21.17 30.51 -1.29
N GLN A 40 -20.62 31.66 -1.73
CA GLN A 40 -21.24 32.97 -1.58
C GLN A 40 -22.16 33.38 -2.74
N SER A 41 -22.23 32.62 -3.85
CA SER A 41 -23.28 32.82 -4.86
C SER A 41 -24.58 32.07 -4.52
N LYS A 42 -24.96 32.01 -3.23
CA LYS A 42 -26.35 31.80 -2.86
C LYS A 42 -27.12 33.10 -3.09
N ARG A 43 -27.58 33.36 -4.32
CA ARG A 43 -28.89 33.97 -4.56
C ARG A 43 -29.40 33.57 -5.94
N ASP A 44 -30.57 32.94 -5.89
CA ASP A 44 -31.58 32.90 -6.94
C ASP A 44 -31.18 32.27 -8.29
N ASN A 45 -31.51 30.98 -8.42
CA ASN A 45 -32.67 30.61 -9.24
C ASN A 45 -32.93 29.11 -9.14
N GLN A 46 -33.84 28.73 -8.23
CA GLN A 46 -34.66 27.55 -8.45
C GLN A 46 -35.47 27.78 -9.73
N ARG A 47 -35.26 26.95 -10.75
CA ARG A 47 -36.29 26.71 -11.76
C ARG A 47 -36.37 25.22 -12.04
N SER A 48 -37.43 24.60 -11.51
CA SER A 48 -37.82 23.21 -11.74
C SER A 48 -37.86 22.85 -13.24
N PRO A 49 -37.55 21.60 -13.61
CA PRO A 49 -37.68 21.14 -14.99
C PRO A 49 -39.16 20.91 -15.33
N ARG A 50 -39.63 21.56 -16.40
CA ARG A 50 -40.97 21.39 -16.97
C ARG A 50 -40.99 20.13 -17.85
N SER A 51 -41.91 19.22 -17.57
CA SER A 51 -42.14 17.96 -18.31
C SER A 51 -42.55 18.18 -19.78
N PRO A 52 -42.18 17.28 -20.73
CA PRO A 52 -42.71 17.29 -22.10
C PRO A 52 -43.85 16.28 -22.28
N SER A 53 -44.88 16.62 -23.05
CA SER A 53 -46.01 15.74 -23.41
C SER A 53 -46.32 15.81 -24.90
N GLY A 54 -46.40 14.63 -25.55
CA GLY A 54 -47.05 14.30 -26.85
C GLY A 54 -46.42 14.89 -28.12
N THR A 55 -46.32 14.24 -29.30
CA THR A 55 -46.86 13.00 -29.88
C THR A 55 -46.07 12.71 -31.19
N ALA A 56 -45.84 11.44 -31.53
CA ALA A 56 -45.04 10.89 -32.67
C ALA A 56 -45.75 11.04 -34.06
N PRO A 57 -45.19 10.69 -35.27
CA PRO A 57 -44.65 9.35 -35.63
C PRO A 57 -43.52 9.19 -36.71
N PHE A 58 -42.85 8.02 -36.66
CA PHE A 58 -42.18 7.15 -37.67
C PHE A 58 -41.24 7.68 -38.79
N SER A 59 -40.01 7.12 -38.83
CA SER A 59 -39.52 6.23 -39.93
C SER A 59 -38.20 5.51 -39.56
N PRO A 60 -37.99 4.23 -39.94
CA PRO A 60 -36.78 3.46 -39.64
C PRO A 60 -35.85 3.40 -40.86
N ALA A 61 -34.65 3.98 -40.78
CA ALA A 61 -33.59 3.70 -41.75
C ALA A 61 -32.21 4.13 -41.23
N ALA A 62 -31.20 3.37 -41.64
CA ALA A 62 -29.77 3.63 -41.54
C ALA A 62 -29.07 3.22 -40.22
N ALA A 63 -28.66 1.95 -40.24
CA ALA A 63 -27.39 1.44 -39.76
C ALA A 63 -26.42 2.47 -39.13
N GLY A 64 -26.19 2.34 -37.83
CA GLY A 64 -25.07 2.93 -37.13
C GLY A 64 -24.66 2.00 -36.01
N GLU A 65 -23.66 1.14 -36.27
CA GLU A 65 -22.94 0.41 -35.22
C GLU A 65 -22.49 1.38 -34.11
N PRO A 66 -22.63 1.02 -32.82
CA PRO A 66 -21.88 1.70 -31.77
C PRO A 66 -20.43 1.19 -31.82
N ARG A 67 -19.58 1.80 -32.65
CA ARG A 67 -18.13 1.63 -32.51
C ARG A 67 -17.65 2.44 -31.31
N SER A 68 -17.69 1.81 -30.14
CA SER A 68 -16.92 2.26 -28.98
C SER A 68 -15.42 2.14 -29.28
N PRO A 69 -14.59 3.19 -29.07
CA PRO A 69 -13.14 3.07 -29.16
C PRO A 69 -12.60 2.40 -27.89
N THR A 70 -12.85 1.09 -27.77
CA THR A 70 -12.27 0.24 -26.72
C THR A 70 -10.86 -0.15 -27.14
N GLY A 71 -9.90 0.77 -26.99
CA GLY A 71 -8.50 0.51 -27.34
C GLY A 71 -7.47 1.08 -26.36
N ARG A 72 -7.80 2.15 -25.63
CA ARG A 72 -6.85 2.82 -24.71
C ARG A 72 -7.05 2.50 -23.24
N GLN A 73 -8.25 2.05 -22.86
CA GLN A 73 -8.60 1.73 -21.46
C GLN A 73 -7.89 0.44 -20.99
N ASN A 74 -7.62 -0.48 -21.91
CA ASN A 74 -7.06 -1.79 -21.60
C ASN A 74 -5.57 -1.72 -21.19
N ILE A 75 -4.79 -0.85 -21.83
CA ILE A 75 -3.34 -0.73 -21.56
C ILE A 75 -3.07 -0.12 -20.19
N ILE A 76 -3.86 0.89 -19.79
CA ILE A 76 -3.74 1.54 -18.48
C ILE A 76 -4.14 0.56 -17.37
N SER A 77 -5.22 -0.21 -17.56
CA SER A 77 -5.62 -1.25 -16.61
C SER A 77 -4.56 -2.33 -16.45
N THR A 78 -3.98 -2.83 -17.55
CA THR A 78 -2.93 -3.86 -17.48
C THR A 78 -1.66 -3.35 -16.80
N LEU A 79 -1.26 -2.10 -17.06
CA LEU A 79 -0.07 -1.51 -16.41
C LEU A 79 -0.28 -1.31 -14.91
N LEU A 80 -1.47 -0.87 -14.51
CA LEU A 80 -1.85 -0.75 -13.10
C LEU A 80 -1.88 -2.10 -12.39
N ILE A 81 -2.47 -3.12 -13.03
CA ILE A 81 -2.51 -4.49 -12.51
C ILE A 81 -1.08 -5.01 -12.30
N THR A 82 -0.22 -4.91 -13.31
CA THR A 82 1.18 -5.37 -13.21
C THR A 82 1.95 -4.62 -12.13
N PHE A 83 1.75 -3.30 -12.00
CA PHE A 83 2.37 -2.50 -10.94
C PHE A 83 1.91 -2.95 -9.55
N PHE A 84 0.60 -3.13 -9.35
CA PHE A 84 0.05 -3.62 -8.08
C PHE A 84 0.52 -5.04 -7.75
N LEU A 85 0.55 -5.96 -8.73
CA LEU A 85 1.12 -7.29 -8.51
C LEU A 85 2.58 -7.21 -8.10
N SER A 86 3.38 -6.37 -8.76
CA SER A 86 4.80 -6.20 -8.44
C SER A 86 5.00 -5.67 -7.02
N VAL A 87 4.24 -4.65 -6.60
CA VAL A 87 4.31 -4.09 -5.24
C VAL A 87 3.85 -5.11 -4.20
N CYS A 88 2.76 -5.84 -4.46
CA CYS A 88 2.27 -6.90 -3.56
C CYS A 88 3.29 -8.03 -3.42
N LEU A 89 3.87 -8.50 -4.53
CA LEU A 89 4.84 -9.60 -4.54
C LEU A 89 6.14 -9.20 -3.84
N TRP A 90 6.59 -7.96 -4.05
CA TRP A 90 7.73 -7.38 -3.35
C TRP A 90 7.48 -7.28 -1.84
N GLY A 91 6.27 -6.88 -1.44
CA GLY A 91 5.84 -6.85 -0.05
C GLY A 91 5.88 -8.24 0.60
N SER A 92 5.35 -9.26 -0.08
CA SER A 92 5.36 -10.64 0.40
C SER A 92 6.77 -11.19 0.57
N HIS A 93 7.66 -10.95 -0.39
CA HIS A 93 9.05 -11.44 -0.32
C HIS A 93 9.82 -10.81 0.85
N ARG A 94 9.63 -9.50 1.10
CA ARG A 94 10.23 -8.84 2.27
C ARG A 94 9.69 -9.40 3.57
N TYR A 95 8.39 -9.58 3.68
CA TYR A 95 7.76 -10.15 4.86
C TYR A 95 8.33 -11.55 5.16
N GLU A 96 8.43 -12.40 4.15
CA GLU A 96 8.94 -13.77 4.29
C GLU A 96 10.40 -13.80 4.70
N GLN A 97 11.23 -12.90 4.17
CA GLN A 97 12.63 -12.76 4.56
C GLN A 97 12.79 -12.35 6.03
N GLU A 98 12.06 -11.34 6.50
CA GLU A 98 12.09 -10.92 7.90
C GLU A 98 11.59 -12.05 8.82
N HIS A 99 10.56 -12.78 8.39
CA HIS A 99 10.02 -13.92 9.15
C HIS A 99 11.03 -15.07 9.29
N ALA A 100 11.81 -15.34 8.24
CA ALA A 100 12.85 -16.36 8.27
C ALA A 100 13.95 -16.03 9.29
N LEU A 101 14.37 -14.76 9.35
CA LEU A 101 15.35 -14.29 10.35
C LEU A 101 14.82 -14.42 11.78
N VAL A 102 13.55 -14.07 12.00
CA VAL A 102 12.92 -14.23 13.32
C VAL A 102 12.86 -15.71 13.73
N GLN A 103 12.50 -16.62 12.81
CA GLN A 103 12.50 -18.05 13.08
C GLN A 103 13.89 -18.59 13.39
N GLU A 104 14.92 -18.15 12.66
CA GLU A 104 16.31 -18.52 12.91
C GLU A 104 16.79 -18.06 14.29
N GLU A 105 16.51 -16.81 14.68
CA GLU A 105 16.88 -16.29 16.00
C GLU A 105 16.17 -17.03 17.14
N LEU A 106 14.88 -17.36 16.97
CA LEU A 106 14.14 -18.18 17.94
C LEU A 106 14.76 -19.58 18.09
N LEU A 107 15.09 -20.23 16.97
CA LEU A 107 15.74 -21.55 16.98
C LEU A 107 17.11 -21.48 17.69
N ARG A 108 17.90 -20.45 17.39
CA ARG A 108 19.20 -20.22 18.01
C ARG A 108 19.09 -19.99 19.51
N LEU A 109 18.08 -19.23 19.94
CA LEU A 109 17.82 -18.97 21.35
C LEU A 109 17.38 -20.24 22.08
N ALA A 110 16.45 -21.00 21.51
CA ALA A 110 15.99 -22.27 22.08
C ALA A 110 17.13 -23.29 22.24
N LYS A 111 18.05 -23.34 21.26
CA LYS A 111 19.25 -24.19 21.35
C LYS A 111 20.13 -23.78 22.54
N ARG A 112 20.45 -22.49 22.66
CA ARG A 112 21.27 -21.97 23.77
C ARG A 112 20.60 -22.22 25.14
N GLU A 113 19.29 -22.02 25.23
CA GLU A 113 18.54 -22.28 26.45
C GLU A 113 18.62 -23.76 26.86
N ARG A 114 18.44 -24.68 25.91
CA ARG A 114 18.59 -26.12 26.15
C ARG A 114 20.00 -26.47 26.63
N GLU A 115 21.03 -25.91 26.00
CA GLU A 115 22.42 -26.12 26.38
C GLU A 115 22.68 -25.61 27.81
N ALA A 116 22.28 -24.37 28.11
CA ALA A 116 22.41 -23.79 29.44
C ALA A 116 21.65 -24.59 30.52
N ALA A 117 20.44 -25.05 30.22
CA ALA A 117 19.68 -25.90 31.12
C ALA A 117 20.37 -27.26 31.35
N SER A 118 20.95 -27.83 30.30
CA SER A 118 21.68 -29.10 30.40
C SER A 118 22.97 -28.96 31.21
N GLU A 119 23.69 -27.84 31.07
CA GLU A 119 24.89 -27.54 31.85
C GLU A 119 24.55 -27.30 33.32
N ALA A 120 23.48 -26.54 33.61
CA ALA A 120 23.01 -26.32 34.96
C ALA A 120 22.62 -27.64 35.65
N LEU A 121 21.93 -28.54 34.92
CA LEU A 121 21.59 -29.86 35.42
C LEU A 121 22.85 -30.70 35.71
N ASN A 122 23.82 -30.74 34.79
CA ASN A 122 25.06 -31.48 34.97
C ASN A 122 25.86 -30.95 36.17
N MET A 123 25.95 -29.62 36.30
CA MET A 123 26.59 -28.99 37.45
C MET A 123 25.89 -29.38 38.76
N ALA A 124 24.56 -29.31 38.82
CA ALA A 124 23.79 -29.71 40.01
C ALA A 124 24.03 -31.19 40.38
N LEU A 125 24.04 -32.10 39.41
CA LEU A 125 24.35 -33.52 39.62
C LEU A 125 25.78 -33.74 40.14
N GLN A 126 26.76 -32.97 39.66
CA GLN A 126 28.13 -33.05 40.15
C GLN A 126 28.23 -32.57 41.60
N TRP A 127 27.58 -31.46 41.94
CA TRP A 127 27.51 -30.95 43.30
C TRP A 127 26.89 -31.98 44.25
N GLU A 128 25.78 -32.59 43.86
CA GLU A 128 25.11 -33.63 44.66
C GLU A 128 26.04 -34.83 44.88
N ARG A 129 26.70 -35.31 43.82
CA ARG A 129 27.61 -36.46 43.90
C ARG A 129 28.82 -36.19 44.79
N ASN A 130 29.35 -34.98 44.76
CA ASN A 130 30.46 -34.58 45.62
C ASN A 130 30.01 -34.45 47.08
N ASN A 131 28.84 -33.83 47.31
CA ASN A 131 28.24 -33.72 48.64
C ASN A 131 28.02 -35.10 49.29
N ILE A 132 27.46 -36.06 48.54
CA ILE A 132 27.25 -37.43 49.04
C ILE A 132 28.58 -38.10 49.42
N LYS A 133 29.66 -37.89 48.65
CA LYS A 133 30.98 -38.45 48.97
C LYS A 133 31.54 -37.83 50.25
N GLU A 134 31.43 -36.51 50.40
CA GLU A 134 31.87 -35.81 51.61
C GLU A 134 31.11 -36.30 52.84
N GLU A 135 29.78 -36.40 52.77
CA GLU A 135 28.95 -36.91 53.85
C GLU A 135 29.32 -38.36 54.24
N ARG A 136 29.57 -39.24 53.25
CA ARG A 136 30.05 -40.60 53.52
C ARG A 136 31.42 -40.62 54.20
N GLN A 137 32.33 -39.75 53.78
CA GLN A 137 33.66 -39.65 54.41
C GLN A 137 33.57 -39.13 55.84
N ARG A 138 32.70 -38.15 56.12
CA ARG A 138 32.42 -37.67 57.49
C ARG A 138 31.83 -38.76 58.36
N ALA A 139 30.84 -39.50 57.85
CA ALA A 139 30.20 -40.59 58.58
C ALA A 139 31.15 -41.76 58.89
N ALA A 140 32.15 -42.02 58.04
CA ALA A 140 33.16 -43.05 58.29
C ALA A 140 34.27 -42.63 59.26
N GLN A 141 34.36 -41.34 59.59
CA GLN A 141 35.31 -40.79 60.57
C GLN A 141 34.69 -40.62 61.97
N LEU A 142 33.40 -40.92 62.12
CA LEU A 142 32.66 -41.01 63.39
C LEU A 142 32.62 -42.46 63.87
#